data_AF-A0A434VTW0-F1
#
_entry.id   AF-A0A434VTW0-F1
#
_cell.length_a   1.000
_cell.length_b   1.000
_cell.length_c   1.000
_cell.angle_alpha   90.00
_cell.angle_beta   90.00
_cell.angle_gamma   90.00
#
_symmetry.space_group_name_H-M   'P 1'
#
loop_
_entity.id
_entity.type
_entity.pdbx_description
1 polymer ?
#
loop_
_entity_poly.entity_id
_entity_poly.type
_entity_poly.pdbx_seq_one_letter_code
_entity_poly.pdbx_strand_id
1 'polypeptide(L)'
;MKLTRLEIRSFRNFKHLDVQLDGSAVVVGENRVGKSNLLYALRLIFDPTLPDSARQLTLADFWDGVGTPGATDKILISVEIRDFETDLDVLRVLTDFRLDTDASIVRLCYEFRPLANLMGAPTSDDDYEFICYGGESETKTFGHDVRRRIVMDLLPALRDAEGDLSNWRRSPMRPLVEAAFGSVDRADLEAIKEAIETATEELTNFAAVDELQQDLRGLFLELSGAKQDIKPSLGFGATDIDRVYRNVKLLIDDGKRTISDASLGSSNIVFLALKALELKRQIAENKRDHTLFAIEEPEAHLHP
;
A
#
# COMPACT_ATOMS: atom_id res chain seq x y z
N MET A 1 -2.79 20.17 -4.31
CA MET A 1 -1.47 19.72 -4.77
C MET A 1 -1.65 18.90 -6.04
N LYS A 2 -0.80 19.10 -7.05
CA LYS A 2 -0.78 18.31 -8.30
C LYS A 2 0.66 18.08 -8.77
N LEU A 3 0.94 16.89 -9.32
CA LEU A 3 2.14 16.69 -10.14
C LEU A 3 1.92 17.37 -11.50
N THR A 4 2.91 18.14 -11.93
CA THR A 4 2.84 18.98 -13.14
C THR A 4 3.94 18.67 -14.15
N ARG A 5 5.05 18.07 -13.72
CA ARG A 5 6.07 17.56 -14.62
C ARG A 5 6.70 16.31 -14.02
N LEU A 6 7.03 15.36 -14.88
CA LEU A 6 7.85 14.19 -14.55
C LEU A 6 9.00 14.11 -15.55
N GLU A 7 10.22 14.10 -15.03
CA GLU A 7 11.44 13.89 -15.80
C GLU A 7 12.14 12.62 -15.29
N ILE A 8 12.53 11.74 -16.22
CA ILE A 8 13.30 10.53 -15.96
C ILE A 8 14.48 10.50 -16.92
N ARG A 9 15.70 10.27 -16.41
CA ARG A 9 16.92 10.14 -17.21
C ARG A 9 17.66 8.87 -16.84
N SER A 10 18.10 8.14 -17.87
CA SER A 10 18.95 6.95 -17.77
C SER A 10 18.40 5.83 -16.87
N PHE A 11 17.08 5.70 -16.70
CA PHE A 11 16.46 4.71 -15.82
C PHE A 11 15.82 3.57 -16.62
N ARG A 12 16.37 2.36 -16.54
CA ARG A 12 15.86 1.13 -17.17
C ARG A 12 15.52 1.36 -18.66
N ASN A 13 14.26 1.24 -19.06
CA ASN A 13 13.86 1.45 -20.45
C ASN A 13 13.83 2.95 -20.88
N PHE A 14 14.06 3.90 -19.97
CA PHE A 14 14.01 5.33 -20.24
C PHE A 14 15.41 5.92 -20.42
N LYS A 15 15.77 6.22 -21.68
CA LYS A 15 16.92 7.10 -21.97
C LYS A 15 16.67 8.50 -21.40
N HIS A 16 15.55 9.10 -21.81
CA HIS A 16 15.04 10.39 -21.33
C HIS A 16 13.53 10.43 -21.55
N LEU A 17 12.80 10.80 -20.50
CA LEU A 17 11.39 11.13 -20.53
C LEU A 17 11.23 12.49 -19.87
N ASP A 18 10.49 13.39 -20.49
CA ASP A 18 10.11 14.68 -19.92
C ASP A 18 8.68 14.98 -20.34
N VAL A 19 7.75 14.86 -19.39
CA VAL A 19 6.32 14.99 -19.66
C VAL A 19 5.68 15.98 -18.71
N GLN A 20 4.77 16.78 -19.25
CA GLN A 20 3.88 17.63 -18.47
C GLN A 20 2.64 16.83 -18.04
N LEU A 21 2.17 17.09 -16.82
CA LEU A 21 1.03 16.46 -16.18
C LEU A 21 0.07 17.55 -15.69
N ASP A 22 -1.21 17.21 -15.49
CA ASP A 22 -2.19 18.10 -14.87
C ASP A 22 -3.01 17.34 -13.81
N GLY A 23 -2.31 16.83 -12.80
CA GLY A 23 -2.92 16.02 -11.75
C GLY A 23 -3.21 14.59 -12.20
N SER A 24 -4.44 14.29 -12.61
CA SER A 24 -4.82 12.94 -13.02
C SER A 24 -4.21 12.57 -14.37
N ALA A 25 -3.52 11.44 -14.43
CA ALA A 25 -2.85 10.96 -15.64
C ALA A 25 -3.26 9.51 -15.96
N VAL A 26 -3.43 9.22 -17.24
CA VAL A 26 -3.63 7.86 -17.76
C VAL A 26 -2.43 7.52 -18.63
N VAL A 27 -1.69 6.47 -18.25
CA VAL A 27 -0.50 6.02 -18.98
C VAL A 27 -0.88 4.82 -19.84
N VAL A 28 -0.93 5.03 -21.16
CA VAL A 28 -1.26 4.01 -22.15
C VAL A 28 -0.01 3.64 -22.94
N GLY A 29 0.12 2.37 -23.28
CA GLY A 29 1.19 1.87 -24.13
C GLY A 29 1.19 0.35 -24.18
N GLU A 30 2.00 -0.22 -25.07
CA GLU A 30 2.12 -1.67 -25.20
C GLU A 30 2.66 -2.34 -23.92
N ASN A 31 2.52 -3.66 -23.84
CA ASN A 31 3.11 -4.41 -22.74
C ASN A 31 4.64 -4.34 -22.80
N ARG A 32 5.27 -4.19 -21.63
CA ARG A 32 6.74 -4.07 -21.46
C ARG A 32 7.37 -2.79 -22.01
N VAL A 33 6.58 -1.80 -22.44
CA VAL A 33 7.12 -0.49 -22.91
C VAL A 33 7.70 0.39 -21.78
N GLY A 34 7.45 0.02 -20.51
CA GLY A 34 7.98 0.75 -19.34
C GLY A 34 6.94 1.34 -18.40
N LYS A 35 5.64 1.05 -18.57
CA LYS A 35 4.57 1.58 -17.70
C LYS A 35 4.83 1.32 -16.21
N SER A 36 5.12 0.08 -15.83
CA SER A 36 5.45 -0.26 -14.43
C SER A 36 6.77 0.36 -13.96
N ASN A 37 7.75 0.56 -14.85
CA ASN A 37 8.98 1.29 -14.51
C ASN A 37 8.71 2.77 -14.25
N LEU A 38 7.78 3.41 -14.98
CA LEU A 38 7.35 4.78 -14.69
C LEU A 38 6.73 4.87 -13.29
N LEU A 39 5.86 3.93 -12.92
CA LEU A 39 5.29 3.88 -11.58
C LEU A 39 6.36 3.62 -10.51
N TYR A 40 7.32 2.73 -10.78
CA TYR A 40 8.45 2.48 -9.88
C TYR A 40 9.32 3.73 -9.69
N ALA A 41 9.54 4.52 -10.74
CA ALA A 41 10.28 5.78 -10.65
C ALA A 41 9.62 6.76 -9.66
N LEU A 42 8.29 6.90 -9.72
CA LEU A 42 7.54 7.71 -8.74
C LEU A 42 7.61 7.13 -7.33
N ARG A 43 7.63 5.80 -7.17
CA ARG A 43 7.76 5.14 -5.86
C ARG A 43 9.09 5.46 -5.17
N LEU A 44 10.18 5.59 -5.93
CA LEU A 44 11.49 5.97 -5.37
C LEU A 44 11.42 7.31 -4.61
N ILE A 45 10.57 8.23 -5.08
CA ILE A 45 10.34 9.54 -4.45
C ILE A 45 9.31 9.42 -3.32
N PHE A 46 8.15 8.82 -3.56
CA PHE A 46 6.95 9.00 -2.72
C PHE A 46 6.46 7.79 -1.93
N ASP A 47 6.92 6.57 -2.22
CA ASP A 47 6.40 5.37 -1.55
C ASP A 47 7.12 5.17 -0.20
N PRO A 48 6.45 5.33 0.96
CA PRO A 48 7.08 5.14 2.26
C PRO A 48 7.34 3.65 2.61
N THR A 49 6.65 2.73 1.92
CA THR A 49 6.76 1.28 2.17
C THR A 49 7.92 0.64 1.42
N LEU A 50 8.43 1.30 0.38
CA LEU A 50 9.62 0.88 -0.33
C LEU A 50 10.82 0.96 0.66
N PRO A 51 11.58 -0.12 0.88
CA PRO A 51 12.75 -0.07 1.76
C PRO A 51 13.93 0.63 1.05
N ASP A 52 14.89 1.14 1.82
CA ASP A 52 16.08 1.78 1.24
C ASP A 52 16.93 0.82 0.41
N SER A 53 16.94 -0.48 0.73
CA SER A 53 17.58 -1.50 -0.10
C SER A 53 16.96 -1.62 -1.51
N ALA A 54 15.69 -1.25 -1.67
CA ALA A 54 15.03 -1.20 -2.99
C ALA A 54 15.15 0.19 -3.65
N ARG A 55 15.49 1.22 -2.87
CA ARG A 55 15.86 2.56 -3.39
C ARG A 55 17.32 2.63 -3.81
N GLN A 56 18.19 1.83 -3.23
CA GLN A 56 19.55 1.62 -3.74
C GLN A 56 19.43 0.82 -5.03
N LEU A 57 19.45 1.52 -6.16
CA LEU A 57 19.45 0.90 -7.48
C LEU A 57 20.79 0.20 -7.73
N THR A 58 20.85 -0.54 -8.83
CA THR A 58 22.05 -1.24 -9.28
C THR A 58 22.51 -0.72 -10.64
N LEU A 59 23.71 -1.10 -11.07
CA LEU A 59 24.20 -0.83 -12.42
C LEU A 59 23.24 -1.35 -13.50
N ALA A 60 22.48 -2.42 -13.22
CA ALA A 60 21.49 -2.97 -14.14
C ALA A 60 20.21 -2.12 -14.27
N ASP A 61 20.02 -1.12 -13.40
CA ASP A 61 18.92 -0.17 -13.51
C ASP A 61 19.25 1.02 -14.43
N PHE A 62 20.50 1.15 -14.89
CA PHE A 62 20.81 2.12 -15.94
C PHE A 62 20.14 1.74 -17.25
N TRP A 63 19.84 2.74 -18.07
CA TRP A 63 19.40 2.49 -19.43
C TRP A 63 20.48 1.75 -20.23
N ASP A 64 20.12 0.64 -20.86
CA ASP A 64 21.04 -0.26 -21.57
C ASP A 64 21.95 0.47 -22.57
N GLY A 65 21.49 1.58 -23.15
CA GLY A 65 22.27 2.36 -24.10
C GLY A 65 23.35 3.26 -23.47
N VAL A 66 23.47 3.31 -22.14
CA VAL A 66 24.61 3.91 -21.42
C VAL A 66 25.85 3.01 -21.54
N GLY A 67 25.68 1.70 -21.71
CA GLY A 67 26.80 0.75 -21.67
C GLY A 67 27.33 0.58 -20.26
N THR A 68 28.64 0.73 -20.04
CA THR A 68 29.25 0.72 -18.70
C THR A 68 29.18 2.13 -18.10
N PRO A 69 28.37 2.38 -17.04
CA PRO A 69 28.23 3.70 -16.45
C PRO A 69 29.54 4.22 -15.86
N GLY A 70 29.92 5.44 -16.24
CA GLY A 70 31.13 6.11 -15.76
C GLY A 70 30.88 7.09 -14.61
N ALA A 71 31.92 7.85 -14.25
CA ALA A 71 31.89 8.77 -13.09
C ALA A 71 30.91 9.96 -13.22
N THR A 72 30.34 10.19 -14.40
CA THR A 72 29.35 11.25 -14.64
C THR A 72 27.95 10.71 -14.91
N ASP A 73 27.82 9.40 -15.09
CA ASP A 73 26.54 8.78 -15.40
C ASP A 73 25.71 8.64 -14.14
N LYS A 74 24.46 9.09 -14.23
CA LYS A 74 23.50 9.03 -13.14
C LYS A 74 22.11 8.75 -13.64
N ILE A 75 21.31 8.15 -12.76
CA ILE A 75 19.87 8.03 -12.94
C ILE A 75 19.23 9.19 -12.20
N LEU A 76 18.39 9.95 -12.90
CA LEU A 76 17.64 11.07 -12.31
C LEU A 76 16.15 10.82 -12.51
N ILE A 77 15.39 10.95 -11.43
CA ILE A 77 13.94 11.04 -11.47
C ILE A 77 13.57 12.33 -10.76
N SER A 78 12.91 13.24 -11.45
CA SER A 78 12.52 14.54 -10.93
C SER A 78 11.03 14.76 -11.18
N VAL A 79 10.34 15.31 -10.18
CA VAL A 79 8.94 15.69 -10.28
C VAL A 79 8.76 17.14 -9.89
N GLU A 80 7.90 17.85 -10.61
CA GLU A 80 7.49 19.20 -10.25
C GLU A 80 6.04 19.19 -9.77
N ILE A 81 5.80 19.92 -8.68
CA ILE A 81 4.53 19.98 -7.96
C ILE A 81 4.04 21.43 -7.94
N ARG A 82 2.75 21.63 -8.21
CA ARG A 82 2.03 22.91 -8.04
C ARG A 82 0.78 22.72 -7.19
N ASP A 83 0.06 23.82 -6.95
CA ASP A 83 -1.21 23.86 -6.20
C ASP A 83 -1.08 23.32 -4.76
N PHE A 84 0.10 23.42 -4.14
CA PHE A 84 0.33 22.92 -2.78
C PHE A 84 0.05 23.96 -1.69
N GLU A 85 -0.10 25.23 -2.05
CA GLU A 85 -0.18 26.35 -1.10
C GLU A 85 -1.56 26.51 -0.43
N THR A 86 -2.61 25.93 -1.02
CA THR A 86 -3.97 26.03 -0.47
C THR A 86 -4.21 25.18 0.78
N ASP A 87 -3.37 24.17 0.97
CA ASP A 87 -3.43 23.24 2.10
C ASP A 87 -2.22 23.51 3.01
N LEU A 88 -2.47 23.96 4.24
CA LEU A 88 -1.41 24.37 5.17
C LEU A 88 -0.51 23.19 5.58
N ASP A 89 -1.06 21.98 5.66
CA ASP A 89 -0.31 20.79 6.04
C ASP A 89 0.65 20.39 4.92
N VAL A 90 0.16 20.39 3.67
CA VAL A 90 1.00 20.13 2.48
C VAL A 90 2.02 21.24 2.27
N LEU A 91 1.61 22.51 2.43
CA LEU A 91 2.48 23.68 2.32
C LEU A 91 3.68 23.57 3.27
N ARG A 92 3.43 23.22 4.54
CA ARG A 92 4.49 23.05 5.54
C ARG A 92 5.51 21.99 5.14
N VAL A 93 5.07 20.88 4.55
CA VAL A 93 5.95 19.78 4.14
C VAL A 93 6.81 20.16 2.93
N LEU A 94 6.26 20.95 2.00
CA LEU A 94 6.91 21.22 0.72
C LEU A 94 7.66 22.56 0.63
N THR A 95 7.48 23.47 1.59
CA THR A 95 7.95 24.85 1.46
C THR A 95 9.46 24.97 1.22
N ASP A 96 10.27 24.08 1.79
CA ASP A 96 11.72 24.13 1.68
C ASP A 96 12.22 23.73 0.28
N PHE A 97 11.39 23.01 -0.48
CA PHE A 97 11.72 22.41 -1.79
C PHE A 97 11.24 23.24 -2.98
N ARG A 98 10.88 24.51 -2.76
CA ARG A 98 10.52 25.46 -3.80
C ARG A 98 11.71 25.75 -4.72
N LEU A 99 11.44 26.05 -5.99
CA LEU A 99 12.44 26.56 -6.92
C LEU A 99 12.76 28.03 -6.62
N ASP A 100 14.02 28.44 -6.86
CA ASP A 100 14.43 29.83 -6.61
C ASP A 100 13.86 30.79 -7.67
N THR A 101 13.62 30.26 -8.87
CA THR A 101 13.07 31.01 -10.03
C THR A 101 11.54 31.14 -10.03
N ASP A 102 10.83 30.17 -9.44
CA ASP A 102 9.37 30.17 -9.31
C ASP A 102 8.97 29.46 -8.01
N ALA A 103 8.67 30.25 -6.99
CA ALA A 103 8.29 29.74 -5.67
C ALA A 103 6.95 28.99 -5.66
N SER A 104 6.14 29.09 -6.72
CA SER A 104 4.90 28.32 -6.88
C SER A 104 5.14 26.88 -7.36
N ILE A 105 6.40 26.54 -7.69
CA ILE A 105 6.82 25.20 -8.06
C ILE A 105 7.69 24.62 -6.96
N VAL A 106 7.39 23.39 -6.58
CA VAL A 106 8.27 22.54 -5.79
C VAL A 106 8.85 21.46 -6.69
N ARG A 107 10.15 21.18 -6.57
CA ARG A 107 10.80 20.06 -7.26
C ARG A 107 11.30 19.05 -6.24
N LEU A 108 11.04 17.77 -6.47
CA LEU A 108 11.63 16.67 -5.71
C LEU A 108 12.39 15.77 -6.67
N CYS A 109 13.61 15.42 -6.30
CA CYS A 109 14.52 14.62 -7.08
C CYS A 109 14.92 13.38 -6.31
N TYR A 110 14.94 12.25 -7.01
CA TYR A 110 15.71 11.07 -6.66
C TYR A 110 16.87 10.98 -7.65
N GLU A 111 18.08 10.76 -7.14
CA GLU A 111 19.29 10.62 -7.95
C GLU A 111 20.08 9.40 -7.49
N PHE A 112 20.46 8.52 -8.41
CA PHE A 112 21.40 7.42 -8.19
C PHE A 112 22.68 7.72 -8.96
N ARG A 113 23.80 7.85 -8.25
CA ARG A 113 25.04 8.45 -8.77
C ARG A 113 26.29 7.86 -8.12
N PRO A 114 27.47 8.01 -8.74
CA PRO A 114 28.72 7.60 -8.13
C PRO A 114 29.01 8.36 -6.83
N LEU A 115 29.64 7.69 -5.87
CA LEU A 115 30.11 8.33 -4.63
C LEU A 115 31.09 9.47 -4.93
N ALA A 116 30.90 10.62 -4.27
CA ALA A 116 31.69 11.84 -4.54
C ALA A 116 33.20 11.68 -4.27
N ASN A 117 33.59 10.72 -3.42
CA ASN A 117 34.97 10.49 -2.98
C ASN A 117 35.65 9.29 -3.66
N LEU A 118 35.09 8.78 -4.76
CA LEU A 118 35.67 7.65 -5.51
C LEU A 118 37.03 7.99 -6.13
N MET A 119 37.99 7.10 -5.93
CA MET A 119 39.28 7.13 -6.61
C MET A 119 39.21 6.31 -7.90
N GLY A 120 38.70 6.92 -8.97
CA GLY A 120 38.61 6.32 -10.30
C GLY A 120 37.19 6.18 -10.81
N ALA A 121 37.02 5.42 -11.89
CA ALA A 121 35.70 5.10 -12.42
C ALA A 121 35.00 4.08 -11.50
N PRO A 122 33.67 4.20 -11.31
CA PRO A 122 32.93 3.21 -10.54
C PRO A 122 32.95 1.86 -11.26
N THR A 123 33.04 0.78 -10.48
CA THR A 123 33.23 -0.59 -10.99
C THR A 123 32.17 -1.57 -10.49
N SER A 124 31.44 -1.20 -9.43
CA SER A 124 30.44 -2.04 -8.77
C SER A 124 29.24 -1.22 -8.29
N ASP A 125 28.17 -1.90 -7.89
CA ASP A 125 26.98 -1.26 -7.31
C ASP A 125 27.31 -0.47 -6.03
N ASP A 126 28.31 -0.90 -5.27
CA ASP A 126 28.75 -0.26 -4.02
C ASP A 126 29.46 1.09 -4.25
N ASP A 127 29.86 1.38 -5.49
CA ASP A 127 30.46 2.65 -5.89
C ASP A 127 29.39 3.73 -6.17
N TYR A 128 28.11 3.40 -5.98
CA TYR A 128 26.98 4.31 -6.17
C TYR A 128 26.21 4.53 -4.87
N GLU A 129 25.61 5.69 -4.75
CA GLU A 129 24.65 6.03 -3.71
C GLU A 129 23.36 6.57 -4.34
N PHE A 130 22.27 6.50 -3.59
CA PHE A 130 21.10 7.32 -3.90
C PHE A 130 20.98 8.51 -2.94
N ILE A 131 20.49 9.63 -3.47
CA ILE A 131 20.11 10.80 -2.69
C ILE A 131 18.72 11.27 -3.11
N CYS A 132 17.96 11.78 -2.15
CA CYS A 132 16.67 12.42 -2.37
C CYS A 132 16.74 13.86 -1.87
N TYR A 133 16.49 14.82 -2.75
CA TYR A 133 16.59 16.24 -2.45
C TYR A 133 15.56 17.06 -3.21
N GLY A 134 15.25 18.26 -2.73
CA GLY A 134 14.26 19.12 -3.36
C GLY A 134 14.76 20.53 -3.70
N GLY A 135 13.96 21.25 -4.47
CA GLY A 135 14.32 22.55 -5.03
C GLY A 135 15.48 22.42 -6.03
N GLU A 136 16.49 23.27 -5.87
CA GLU A 136 17.67 23.35 -6.74
C GLU A 136 18.98 23.06 -5.98
N SER A 137 18.89 22.47 -4.78
CA SER A 137 20.04 22.17 -3.94
C SER A 137 19.96 20.79 -3.30
N GLU A 138 21.04 20.02 -3.42
CA GLU A 138 21.20 18.71 -2.78
C GLU A 138 21.24 18.78 -1.25
N THR A 139 21.47 19.97 -0.67
CA THR A 139 21.45 20.18 0.78
C THR A 139 20.04 20.08 1.37
N LYS A 140 19.01 20.29 0.54
CA LYS A 140 17.61 20.21 0.92
C LYS A 140 17.13 18.76 0.78
N THR A 141 17.70 17.86 1.57
CA THR A 141 17.38 16.42 1.49
C THR A 141 16.00 16.12 2.05
N PHE A 142 15.39 15.05 1.55
CA PHE A 142 14.16 14.51 2.11
C PHE A 142 14.20 12.98 2.20
N GLY A 143 13.41 12.43 3.12
CA GLY A 143 13.34 11.00 3.35
C GLY A 143 11.99 10.58 3.90
N HIS A 144 12.01 9.68 4.89
CA HIS A 144 10.81 9.11 5.48
C HIS A 144 9.81 10.17 6.00
N ASP A 145 10.30 11.28 6.57
CA ASP A 145 9.42 12.32 7.13
C ASP A 145 8.54 13.01 6.08
N VAL A 146 9.02 13.18 4.85
CA VAL A 146 8.21 13.69 3.73
C VAL A 146 7.34 12.58 3.16
N ARG A 147 7.92 11.39 2.91
CA ARG A 147 7.19 10.24 2.30
C ARG A 147 6.02 9.74 3.14
N ARG A 148 6.08 9.84 4.47
CA ARG A 148 4.95 9.48 5.34
C ARG A 148 3.79 10.48 5.28
N ARG A 149 4.05 11.71 4.82
CA ARG A 149 3.06 12.80 4.74
C ARG A 149 2.51 12.96 3.32
N ILE A 150 3.37 12.85 2.30
CA ILE A 150 2.99 12.85 0.89
C ILE A 150 3.29 11.46 0.34
N VAL A 151 2.26 10.62 0.37
CA VAL A 151 2.38 9.18 0.15
C VAL A 151 1.99 8.83 -1.27
N MET A 152 2.74 7.95 -1.94
CA MET A 152 2.23 7.22 -3.09
C MET A 152 1.70 5.85 -2.66
N ASP A 153 0.43 5.58 -2.97
CA ASP A 153 -0.16 4.25 -2.88
C ASP A 153 -0.25 3.67 -4.28
N LEU A 154 0.44 2.55 -4.51
CA LEU A 154 0.33 1.78 -5.74
C LEU A 154 -0.60 0.60 -5.53
N LEU A 155 -1.73 0.59 -6.23
CA LEU A 155 -2.59 -0.56 -6.36
C LEU A 155 -2.15 -1.39 -7.58
N PRO A 156 -1.64 -2.62 -7.39
CA PRO A 156 -1.33 -3.51 -8.51
C PRO A 156 -2.60 -3.92 -9.26
N ALA A 157 -2.42 -4.55 -10.42
CA ALA A 157 -3.52 -5.09 -11.22
C ALA A 157 -4.50 -5.91 -10.37
N LEU A 158 -5.77 -5.48 -10.36
CA LEU A 158 -6.86 -6.11 -9.61
C LEU A 158 -7.32 -7.41 -10.28
N ARG A 159 -6.47 -8.45 -10.19
CA ARG A 159 -6.75 -9.76 -10.77
C ARG A 159 -7.75 -10.58 -9.96
N ASP A 160 -7.78 -10.38 -8.65
CA ASP A 160 -8.63 -11.11 -7.71
C ASP A 160 -9.12 -10.22 -6.57
N ALA A 161 -9.91 -9.18 -6.90
CA ALA A 161 -10.49 -8.30 -5.88
C ALA A 161 -11.44 -9.04 -4.94
N GLU A 162 -12.10 -10.11 -5.39
CA GLU A 162 -12.98 -10.94 -4.55
C GLU A 162 -12.17 -11.66 -3.46
N GLY A 163 -11.07 -12.31 -3.84
CA GLY A 163 -10.15 -12.95 -2.90
C GLY A 163 -9.54 -11.95 -1.91
N ASP A 164 -9.15 -10.77 -2.38
CA ASP A 164 -8.59 -9.75 -1.49
C ASP A 164 -9.66 -9.11 -0.57
N LEU A 165 -10.91 -8.92 -1.03
CA LEU A 165 -12.01 -8.43 -0.19
C LEU A 165 -12.42 -9.44 0.89
N SER A 166 -12.43 -10.73 0.55
CA SER A 166 -12.80 -11.82 1.47
C SER A 166 -11.68 -12.13 2.47
N ASN A 167 -10.42 -11.85 2.14
CA ASN A 167 -9.29 -12.03 3.05
C ASN A 167 -9.06 -10.82 3.95
N TRP A 168 -9.44 -10.93 5.23
CA TRP A 168 -9.28 -9.85 6.23
C TRP A 168 -7.90 -9.18 6.23
N ARG A 169 -6.80 -9.92 6.02
CA ARG A 169 -5.46 -9.34 6.09
C ARG A 169 -5.14 -8.42 4.91
N ARG A 170 -5.76 -8.65 3.75
CA ARG A 170 -5.54 -7.90 2.51
C ARG A 170 -6.67 -6.91 2.21
N SER A 171 -7.84 -7.14 2.80
CA SER A 171 -9.05 -6.38 2.52
C SER A 171 -8.90 -4.90 2.90
N PRO A 172 -9.26 -3.96 2.00
CA PRO A 172 -9.34 -2.53 2.33
C PRO A 172 -10.43 -2.23 3.38
N MET A 173 -11.30 -3.20 3.70
CA MET A 173 -12.25 -3.07 4.81
C MET A 173 -11.61 -3.09 6.18
N ARG A 174 -10.52 -3.85 6.37
CA ARG A 174 -9.92 -4.04 7.70
C ARG A 174 -9.67 -2.71 8.42
N PRO A 175 -8.90 -1.76 7.87
CA PRO A 175 -8.61 -0.52 8.57
C PRO A 175 -9.87 0.34 8.80
N LEU A 176 -10.88 0.23 7.94
CA LEU A 176 -12.15 0.95 8.08
C LEU A 176 -12.99 0.39 9.23
N VAL A 177 -13.12 -0.93 9.30
CA VAL A 177 -13.85 -1.63 10.36
C VAL A 177 -13.13 -1.48 11.69
N GLU A 178 -11.81 -1.69 11.74
CA GLU A 178 -11.01 -1.47 12.95
C GLU A 178 -11.13 -0.04 13.47
N ALA A 179 -11.12 0.98 12.59
CA ALA A 179 -11.32 2.36 13.00
C ALA A 179 -12.74 2.63 13.52
N ALA A 180 -13.77 2.03 12.89
CA ALA A 180 -15.16 2.18 13.33
C ALA A 180 -15.37 1.56 14.72
N PHE A 181 -14.93 0.31 14.92
CA PHE A 181 -15.03 -0.38 16.21
C PHE A 181 -14.08 0.19 17.27
N GLY A 182 -12.96 0.79 16.88
CA GLY A 182 -12.06 1.49 17.80
C GLY A 182 -12.67 2.73 18.47
N SER A 183 -13.80 3.23 17.95
CA SER A 183 -14.57 4.33 18.55
C SER A 183 -15.71 3.88 19.46
N VAL A 184 -15.99 2.58 19.54
CA VAL A 184 -17.04 1.99 20.37
C VAL A 184 -16.53 1.79 21.80
N ASP A 185 -17.41 1.93 22.80
CA ASP A 185 -17.06 1.69 24.20
C ASP A 185 -16.66 0.22 24.40
N ARG A 186 -15.59 -0.02 25.16
CA ARG A 186 -15.14 -1.36 25.52
C ARG A 186 -16.20 -2.13 26.32
N ALA A 187 -16.98 -1.44 27.15
CA ALA A 187 -18.07 -2.07 27.91
C ALA A 187 -19.14 -2.64 26.97
N ASP A 188 -19.49 -1.93 25.89
CA ASP A 188 -20.44 -2.40 24.89
C ASP A 188 -19.89 -3.62 24.12
N LEU A 189 -18.60 -3.59 23.77
CA LEU A 189 -17.94 -4.70 23.08
C LEU A 189 -17.85 -5.96 23.96
N GLU A 190 -17.60 -5.82 25.25
CA GLU A 190 -17.59 -6.95 26.18
C GLU A 190 -19.00 -7.54 26.36
N ALA A 191 -20.04 -6.70 26.43
CA ALA A 191 -21.43 -7.17 26.48
C ALA A 191 -21.82 -7.96 25.22
N ILE A 192 -21.40 -7.52 24.03
CA ILE A 192 -21.62 -8.26 22.78
C ILE A 192 -20.87 -9.60 22.80
N LYS A 193 -19.64 -9.61 23.32
CA LYS A 193 -18.85 -10.84 23.45
C LYS A 193 -19.56 -11.86 24.35
N GLU A 194 -20.02 -11.47 25.53
CA GLU A 194 -20.77 -12.35 26.44
C GLU A 194 -22.05 -12.90 25.78
N ALA A 195 -22.76 -12.07 25.01
CA ALA A 195 -23.94 -12.50 24.27
C ALA A 195 -23.61 -13.53 23.17
N ILE A 196 -22.49 -13.35 22.45
CA ILE A 196 -22.01 -14.33 21.47
C ILE A 196 -21.61 -15.63 22.16
N GLU A 197 -20.86 -15.56 23.27
CA GLU A 197 -20.46 -16.74 24.06
C GLU A 197 -21.69 -17.55 24.47
N THR A 198 -22.68 -16.89 25.05
CA THR A 198 -23.95 -17.52 25.46
C THR A 198 -24.65 -18.21 24.28
N ALA A 199 -24.81 -17.52 23.14
CA ALA A 199 -25.44 -18.11 21.95
C ALA A 199 -24.64 -19.28 21.37
N THR A 200 -23.30 -19.23 21.45
CA THR A 200 -22.44 -20.32 20.98
C THR A 200 -22.46 -21.54 21.89
N GLU A 201 -22.61 -21.36 23.20
CA GLU A 201 -22.77 -22.46 24.16
C GLU A 201 -24.06 -23.25 23.89
N GLU A 202 -25.17 -22.55 23.56
CA GLU A 202 -26.43 -23.18 23.18
C GLU A 202 -26.27 -24.11 21.97
N LEU A 203 -25.45 -23.73 20.99
CA LEU A 203 -25.16 -24.56 19.81
C LEU A 203 -24.29 -25.79 20.14
N THR A 204 -23.40 -25.71 21.13
CA THR A 204 -22.60 -26.86 21.57
C THR A 204 -23.38 -27.85 22.45
N ASN A 205 -24.51 -27.41 23.03
CA ASN A 205 -25.36 -28.25 23.87
C ASN A 205 -26.29 -29.20 23.09
N PHE A 206 -26.27 -29.15 21.74
CA PHE A 206 -26.98 -30.16 20.95
C PHE A 206 -26.34 -31.53 21.17
N ALA A 207 -27.18 -32.53 21.46
CA ALA A 207 -26.74 -33.90 21.77
C ALA A 207 -25.77 -34.48 20.72
N ALA A 208 -26.03 -34.22 19.43
CA ALA A 208 -25.17 -34.68 18.34
C ALA A 208 -23.75 -34.07 18.36
N VAL A 209 -23.61 -32.82 18.85
CA VAL A 209 -22.31 -32.14 18.96
C VAL A 209 -21.55 -32.65 20.18
N ASP A 210 -22.24 -32.88 21.29
CA ASP A 210 -21.62 -33.45 22.50
C ASP A 210 -21.16 -34.89 22.28
N GLU A 211 -21.96 -35.73 21.60
CA GLU A 211 -21.58 -37.10 21.22
C GLU A 211 -20.30 -37.10 20.36
N LEU A 212 -20.24 -36.26 19.32
CA LEU A 212 -19.05 -36.10 18.49
C LEU A 212 -17.82 -35.63 19.29
N GLN A 213 -18.02 -34.73 20.26
CA GLN A 213 -16.95 -34.26 21.13
C GLN A 213 -16.42 -35.37 22.04
N GLN A 214 -17.29 -36.22 22.57
CA GLN A 214 -16.91 -37.37 23.39
C GLN A 214 -16.13 -38.39 22.56
N ASP A 215 -16.59 -38.70 21.35
CA ASP A 215 -15.91 -39.60 20.42
C ASP A 215 -14.51 -39.08 20.06
N LEU A 216 -14.39 -37.78 19.75
CA LEU A 216 -13.11 -37.13 19.45
C LEU A 216 -12.14 -37.23 20.64
N ARG A 217 -12.62 -36.99 21.86
CA ARG A 217 -11.80 -37.10 23.08
C ARG A 217 -11.34 -38.53 23.32
N GLY A 218 -12.24 -39.51 23.17
CA GLY A 218 -11.91 -40.91 23.31
C GLY A 218 -10.81 -41.33 22.33
N LEU A 219 -11.01 -41.05 21.05
CA LEU A 219 -10.04 -41.37 20.00
C LEU A 219 -8.70 -40.64 20.21
N PHE A 220 -8.74 -39.36 20.57
CA PHE A 220 -7.51 -38.61 20.82
C PHE A 220 -6.72 -39.20 22.00
N LEU A 221 -7.39 -39.52 23.11
CA LEU A 221 -6.77 -40.10 24.29
C LEU A 221 -6.15 -41.47 24.00
N GLU A 222 -6.82 -42.31 23.19
CA GLU A 222 -6.28 -43.58 22.72
C GLU A 222 -5.01 -43.42 21.90
N LEU A 223 -4.97 -42.39 21.03
CA LEU A 223 -3.83 -42.14 20.14
C LEU A 223 -2.65 -41.43 20.83
N SER A 224 -2.92 -40.44 21.68
CA SER A 224 -1.87 -39.59 22.29
C SER A 224 -1.39 -40.13 23.64
N GLY A 225 -2.21 -40.93 24.32
CA GLY A 225 -2.03 -41.31 25.71
C GLY A 225 -2.21 -40.14 26.69
N ALA A 226 -2.39 -40.47 27.97
CA ALA A 226 -2.73 -39.50 29.03
C ALA A 226 -1.67 -38.41 29.27
N LYS A 227 -0.42 -38.61 28.87
CA LYS A 227 0.67 -37.63 29.04
C LYS A 227 0.66 -36.50 28.01
N GLN A 228 -0.06 -36.68 26.90
CA GLN A 228 -0.15 -35.72 25.79
C GLN A 228 -1.61 -35.33 25.53
N ASP A 229 -2.52 -35.59 26.46
CA ASP A 229 -3.94 -35.28 26.31
C ASP A 229 -4.17 -33.77 26.41
N ILE A 230 -4.48 -33.16 25.26
CA ILE A 230 -4.80 -31.74 25.15
C ILE A 230 -6.29 -31.45 25.43
N LYS A 231 -7.10 -32.49 25.71
CA LYS A 231 -8.54 -32.41 25.98
C LYS A 231 -9.29 -31.66 24.86
N PRO A 232 -9.28 -32.19 23.62
CA PRO A 232 -9.92 -31.52 22.51
C PRO A 232 -11.41 -31.25 22.82
N SER A 233 -11.90 -30.11 22.36
CA SER A 233 -13.30 -29.71 22.51
C SER A 233 -13.77 -29.04 21.22
N LEU A 234 -15.06 -29.18 20.96
CA LEU A 234 -15.73 -28.48 19.88
C LEU A 234 -16.34 -27.21 20.45
N GLY A 235 -15.99 -26.08 19.86
CA GLY A 235 -16.50 -24.79 20.26
C GLY A 235 -16.31 -23.79 19.14
N PHE A 236 -16.97 -22.64 19.27
CA PHE A 236 -16.74 -21.52 18.38
C PHE A 236 -15.40 -20.89 18.76
N GLY A 237 -14.53 -20.69 17.77
CA GLY A 237 -13.15 -20.26 18.02
C GLY A 237 -13.10 -18.96 18.83
N ALA A 238 -12.11 -18.85 19.72
CA ALA A 238 -11.92 -17.79 20.72
C ALA A 238 -12.69 -16.49 20.40
N THR A 239 -13.63 -16.16 21.29
CA THR A 239 -14.46 -14.94 21.33
C THR A 239 -13.63 -13.73 21.79
N ASP A 240 -12.46 -13.55 21.18
CA ASP A 240 -11.72 -12.30 21.35
C ASP A 240 -12.50 -11.19 20.63
N ILE A 241 -12.61 -10.00 21.23
CA ILE A 241 -13.30 -8.85 20.63
C ILE A 241 -12.71 -8.56 19.25
N ASP A 242 -11.39 -8.70 19.12
CA ASP A 242 -10.65 -8.57 17.87
C ASP A 242 -11.10 -9.55 16.78
N ARG A 243 -11.67 -10.71 17.16
CA ARG A 243 -12.20 -11.72 16.25
C ARG A 243 -13.68 -11.52 15.94
N VAL A 244 -14.44 -10.83 16.81
CA VAL A 244 -15.87 -10.54 16.59
C VAL A 244 -16.04 -9.66 15.35
N TYR A 245 -15.38 -8.50 15.30
CA TYR A 245 -15.54 -7.60 14.15
C TYR A 245 -14.77 -8.06 12.90
N ARG A 246 -13.83 -9.01 13.01
CA ARG A 246 -13.24 -9.68 11.83
C ARG A 246 -14.25 -10.50 11.02
N ASN A 247 -15.37 -10.87 11.64
CA ASN A 247 -16.47 -11.54 10.94
C ASN A 247 -17.38 -10.57 10.19
N VAL A 248 -17.18 -9.25 10.31
CA VAL A 248 -17.92 -8.26 9.52
C VAL A 248 -17.55 -8.42 8.05
N LYS A 249 -18.54 -8.84 7.27
CA LYS A 249 -18.42 -9.00 5.81
C LYS A 249 -19.18 -7.90 5.11
N LEU A 250 -18.67 -7.50 3.95
CA LEU A 250 -19.45 -6.68 3.03
C LEU A 250 -20.56 -7.53 2.42
N LEU A 251 -21.79 -7.05 2.56
CA LEU A 251 -22.97 -7.65 1.95
C LEU A 251 -23.52 -6.70 0.87
N ILE A 252 -24.06 -7.28 -0.20
CA ILE A 252 -24.69 -6.59 -1.32
C ILE A 252 -26.18 -6.97 -1.41
N ASP A 253 -26.93 -6.26 -2.26
CA ASP A 253 -28.38 -6.43 -2.46
C ASP A 253 -29.18 -6.42 -1.16
N ASP A 254 -29.08 -5.30 -0.43
CA ASP A 254 -29.76 -5.10 0.86
C ASP A 254 -29.41 -6.16 1.91
N GLY A 255 -28.16 -6.63 1.91
CA GLY A 255 -27.66 -7.56 2.92
C GLY A 255 -27.89 -9.04 2.62
N LYS A 256 -28.37 -9.38 1.42
CA LYS A 256 -28.79 -10.75 1.09
C LYS A 256 -27.67 -11.62 0.53
N ARG A 257 -26.65 -11.02 -0.07
CA ARG A 257 -25.58 -11.74 -0.76
C ARG A 257 -24.21 -11.24 -0.34
N THR A 258 -23.20 -12.10 -0.44
CA THR A 258 -21.81 -11.70 -0.23
C THR A 258 -21.22 -11.14 -1.51
N ILE A 259 -20.09 -10.43 -1.39
CA ILE A 259 -19.39 -9.88 -2.57
C ILE A 259 -18.93 -10.96 -3.56
N SER A 260 -18.78 -12.22 -3.10
CA SER A 260 -18.51 -13.38 -3.97
C SER A 260 -19.59 -13.65 -5.01
N ASP A 261 -20.82 -13.18 -4.77
CA ASP A 261 -21.93 -13.35 -5.70
C ASP A 261 -22.05 -12.18 -6.69
N ALA A 262 -21.13 -11.20 -6.61
CA ALA A 262 -21.07 -10.04 -7.49
C ALA A 262 -20.29 -10.34 -8.78
N SER A 263 -20.46 -9.50 -9.80
CA SER A 263 -19.57 -9.54 -10.97
C SER A 263 -18.16 -9.10 -10.60
N LEU A 264 -17.14 -9.62 -11.29
CA LEU A 264 -15.74 -9.20 -11.09
C LEU A 264 -15.57 -7.67 -11.21
N GLY A 265 -16.28 -7.04 -12.15
CA GLY A 265 -16.26 -5.59 -12.30
C GLY A 265 -16.86 -4.86 -11.11
N SER A 266 -17.97 -5.36 -10.55
CA SER A 266 -18.56 -4.83 -9.32
C SER A 266 -17.61 -4.95 -8.13
N SER A 267 -16.94 -6.09 -7.99
CA SER A 267 -15.92 -6.32 -6.94
C SER A 267 -14.75 -5.35 -7.07
N ASN A 268 -14.27 -5.08 -8.29
CA ASN A 268 -13.21 -4.10 -8.54
C ASN A 268 -13.64 -2.67 -8.16
N ILE A 269 -14.85 -2.24 -8.53
CA ILE A 269 -15.38 -0.93 -8.16
C ILE A 269 -15.51 -0.80 -6.64
N VAL A 270 -16.04 -1.83 -5.97
CA VAL A 270 -16.16 -1.86 -4.51
C VAL A 270 -14.80 -1.77 -3.84
N PHE A 271 -13.81 -2.51 -4.33
CA PHE A 271 -12.44 -2.45 -3.81
C PHE A 271 -11.88 -1.03 -3.92
N LEU A 272 -11.98 -0.42 -5.10
CA LEU A 272 -11.49 0.94 -5.36
C LEU A 272 -12.22 1.97 -4.48
N ALA A 273 -13.53 1.83 -4.29
CA ALA A 273 -14.31 2.72 -3.43
C ALA A 273 -13.88 2.62 -1.96
N LEU A 274 -13.69 1.39 -1.45
CA LEU A 274 -13.20 1.16 -0.09
C LEU A 274 -11.79 1.70 0.09
N LYS A 275 -10.90 1.48 -0.88
CA LYS A 275 -9.53 2.00 -0.84
C LYS A 275 -9.51 3.53 -0.87
N ALA A 276 -10.32 4.16 -1.73
CA ALA A 276 -10.46 5.61 -1.76
C ALA A 276 -11.00 6.18 -0.44
N LEU A 277 -11.97 5.50 0.19
CA LEU A 277 -12.49 5.88 1.50
C LEU A 277 -11.42 5.75 2.60
N GLU A 278 -10.64 4.67 2.60
CA GLU A 278 -9.51 4.48 3.51
C GLU A 278 -8.53 5.65 3.41
N LEU A 279 -8.12 6.01 2.21
CA LEU A 279 -7.17 7.11 1.97
C LEU A 279 -7.73 8.46 2.41
N LYS A 280 -9.00 8.76 2.11
CA LYS A 280 -9.67 9.99 2.56
C LYS A 280 -9.70 10.08 4.09
N ARG A 281 -9.99 8.97 4.78
CA ARG A 281 -9.97 8.93 6.24
C ARG A 281 -8.57 9.13 6.80
N GLN A 282 -7.55 8.53 6.21
CA GLN A 282 -6.17 8.72 6.66
C GLN A 282 -5.72 10.19 6.57
N ILE A 283 -6.17 10.92 5.55
CA ILE A 283 -5.96 12.37 5.45
C ILE A 283 -6.75 13.10 6.55
N ALA A 284 -8.05 12.82 6.70
CA ALA A 284 -8.89 13.47 7.71
C ALA A 284 -8.44 13.22 9.16
N GLU A 285 -7.85 12.05 9.42
CA GLU A 285 -7.29 11.65 10.72
C GLU A 285 -5.84 12.14 10.91
N ASN A 286 -5.32 13.00 10.01
CA ASN A 286 -3.96 13.55 10.06
C ASN A 286 -2.84 12.50 10.10
N LYS A 287 -3.10 11.31 9.56
CA LYS A 287 -2.08 10.25 9.41
C LYS A 287 -1.11 10.57 8.25
N ARG A 288 -1.57 11.36 7.28
CA ARG A 288 -0.85 11.85 6.10
C ARG A 288 -1.50 13.14 5.61
N ASP A 289 -0.81 13.92 4.79
CA ASP A 289 -1.28 15.22 4.28
C ASP A 289 -1.76 15.12 2.82
N HIS A 290 -1.19 14.21 2.02
CA HIS A 290 -1.61 14.00 0.64
C HIS A 290 -1.43 12.54 0.19
N THR A 291 -2.12 12.13 -0.88
CA THR A 291 -1.94 10.81 -1.49
C THR A 291 -1.93 10.90 -3.01
N LEU A 292 -0.87 10.35 -3.60
CA LEU A 292 -0.78 10.01 -5.02
C LEU A 292 -1.25 8.57 -5.18
N PHE A 293 -2.46 8.38 -5.69
CA PHE A 293 -3.02 7.04 -5.88
C PHE A 293 -2.79 6.57 -7.32
N ALA A 294 -1.94 5.56 -7.48
CA ALA A 294 -1.65 4.93 -8.76
C ALA A 294 -2.32 3.56 -8.82
N ILE A 295 -2.91 3.24 -9.98
CA ILE A 295 -3.59 1.97 -10.21
C ILE A 295 -3.00 1.36 -11.48
N GLU A 296 -2.51 0.13 -11.38
CA GLU A 296 -2.16 -0.69 -12.56
C GLU A 296 -3.39 -1.41 -13.09
N GLU A 297 -3.54 -1.42 -14.42
CA GLU A 297 -4.64 -2.09 -15.13
C GLU A 297 -6.03 -1.79 -14.51
N PRO A 298 -6.40 -0.50 -14.32
CA PRO A 298 -7.70 -0.14 -13.75
C PRO A 298 -8.88 -0.70 -14.55
N GLU A 299 -8.70 -0.97 -15.84
CA GLU A 299 -9.66 -1.59 -16.75
C GLU A 299 -9.87 -3.09 -16.52
N ALA A 300 -9.01 -3.74 -15.73
CA ALA A 300 -9.13 -5.17 -15.47
C ALA A 300 -10.54 -5.50 -14.97
N HIS A 301 -11.20 -6.44 -15.65
CA HIS A 301 -12.54 -6.94 -15.32
C HIS A 301 -13.67 -5.90 -15.29
N LEU A 302 -13.45 -4.66 -15.76
CA LEU A 302 -14.51 -3.68 -15.98
C LEU A 302 -15.14 -3.86 -17.35
N HIS A 303 -16.47 -3.83 -17.43
CA HIS A 303 -17.16 -3.78 -18.71
C HIS A 303 -16.99 -2.38 -19.33
N PRO A 304 -16.74 -2.26 -20.66
CA PRO A 304 -16.71 -0.98 -21.36
C PRO A 304 -18.02 -0.19 -21.26
#